data_AF-A0A241VV44-F1
#
_entry.id   AF-A0A241VV44-F1
#
_cell.length_a   1.000
_cell.length_b   1.000
_cell.length_c   1.000
_cell.angle_alpha   90.00
_cell.angle_beta   90.00
_cell.angle_gamma   90.00
#
_symmetry.space_group_name_H-M   'P 1'
#
loop_
_entity.id
_entity.type
_entity.pdbx_description
1 polymer ?
#
loop_
_entity_poly.entity_id
_entity_poly.type
_entity_poly.pdbx_seq_one_letter_code
_entity_poly.pdbx_strand_id
1 'polypeptide(L)'
;MMGLEEQAYADLVRATMGNVNPTPPVVPVQLVVYTHSYTAFIGGASDKYSFAPNDLPINIGGRGLGPNRFVGEYFDEFDLSQKKKFKNATIEYYGYEEAYTGMKAGWKKLDAFDNIKKFLEKNPNTQVNIIGHSLGGWNAAGLAAELGKKKICKVNLLITIDPVGTLLSYSALTPVSARIYFREPSPNCNYWVSITCEPKSYDSNDAVADSGGQWRDKPRERANVFYSTKYSHAEFKEMMKEKIFMGQSAEDMMFTQLKKIK
;
A
#
# COMPACT_ATOMS: atom_id res chain seq x y z
N MET A 1 -41.26 -46.18 -39.91
CA MET A 1 -39.86 -46.66 -40.04
C MET A 1 -39.16 -45.68 -40.95
N MET A 2 -38.08 -45.06 -40.46
CA MET A 2 -37.25 -44.17 -41.29
C MET A 2 -36.55 -45.03 -42.36
N GLY A 3 -36.43 -44.52 -43.59
CA GLY A 3 -35.79 -45.26 -44.68
C GLY A 3 -34.28 -45.42 -44.43
N LEU A 4 -33.69 -46.51 -44.92
CA LEU A 4 -32.25 -46.80 -44.80
C LEU A 4 -31.36 -45.65 -45.28
N GLU A 5 -31.79 -44.87 -46.28
CA GLU A 5 -31.08 -43.70 -46.79
C GLU A 5 -31.17 -42.47 -45.87
N GLU A 6 -32.32 -42.24 -45.23
CA GLU A 6 -32.47 -41.16 -44.24
C GLU A 6 -31.63 -41.42 -43.00
N GLN A 7 -31.52 -42.69 -42.60
CA GLN A 7 -30.69 -43.10 -41.48
C GLN A 7 -29.20 -42.88 -41.78
N ALA A 8 -28.74 -43.26 -42.99
CA ALA A 8 -27.37 -43.05 -43.44
C ALA A 8 -27.01 -41.56 -43.56
N TYR A 9 -27.94 -40.72 -44.00
CA TYR A 9 -27.73 -39.26 -44.06
C TYR A 9 -27.66 -38.63 -42.67
N ALA A 10 -28.53 -39.04 -41.75
CA ALA A 10 -28.51 -38.55 -40.36
C ALA A 10 -27.21 -38.94 -39.62
N ASP A 11 -26.71 -40.15 -39.87
CA ASP A 11 -25.46 -40.63 -39.27
C ASP A 11 -24.22 -39.93 -39.89
N LEU A 12 -24.24 -39.65 -41.19
CA LEU A 12 -23.20 -38.85 -41.86
C LEU A 12 -23.15 -37.41 -41.31
N VAL A 13 -24.31 -36.78 -41.09
CA VAL A 13 -24.41 -35.44 -40.49
C VAL A 13 -23.86 -35.42 -39.07
N ARG A 14 -24.16 -36.42 -38.23
CA ARG A 14 -23.57 -36.54 -36.89
C ARG A 14 -22.07 -36.79 -36.89
N ALA A 15 -21.57 -37.57 -37.86
CA ALA A 15 -20.16 -37.89 -37.95
C ALA A 15 -19.29 -36.72 -38.49
N THR A 16 -19.88 -35.84 -39.30
CA THR A 16 -19.16 -34.74 -39.97
C THR A 16 -19.29 -33.39 -39.24
N MET A 17 -20.41 -33.15 -38.54
CA MET A 17 -20.58 -31.97 -37.70
C MET A 17 -20.08 -32.29 -36.29
N GLY A 18 -18.76 -32.20 -36.09
CA GLY A 18 -18.17 -32.27 -34.76
C GLY A 18 -18.89 -31.33 -33.78
N ASN A 19 -18.96 -31.71 -32.50
CA ASN A 19 -19.57 -30.90 -31.45
C ASN A 19 -18.90 -29.52 -31.39
N VAL A 20 -19.49 -28.52 -32.02
CA VAL A 20 -19.07 -27.13 -31.90
C VAL A 20 -19.58 -26.67 -30.54
N ASN A 21 -18.71 -26.73 -29.52
CA ASN A 21 -19.00 -26.08 -28.25
C ASN A 21 -19.29 -24.61 -28.55
N PRO A 22 -20.45 -24.06 -28.15
CA PRO A 22 -20.74 -22.66 -28.38
C PRO A 22 -19.65 -21.82 -27.73
N THR A 23 -18.97 -21.00 -28.53
CA THR A 23 -17.98 -20.05 -28.03
C THR A 23 -18.66 -19.20 -26.96
N PRO A 24 -18.12 -19.13 -25.73
CA PRO A 24 -18.69 -18.29 -24.69
C PRO A 24 -18.87 -16.86 -25.21
N PRO A 25 -19.97 -16.18 -24.85
CA PRO A 25 -20.17 -14.80 -25.27
C PRO A 25 -18.96 -13.97 -24.87
N VAL A 26 -18.40 -13.22 -25.82
CA VAL A 26 -17.28 -12.31 -25.57
C VAL A 26 -17.80 -11.22 -24.64
N VAL A 27 -17.47 -11.34 -23.35
CA VAL A 27 -17.73 -10.29 -22.36
C VAL A 27 -16.70 -9.19 -22.62
N PRO A 28 -17.11 -7.96 -23.00
CA PRO A 28 -16.16 -6.87 -23.20
C PRO A 28 -15.37 -6.65 -21.91
N VAL A 29 -14.04 -6.71 -21.99
CA VAL A 29 -13.19 -6.33 -20.85
C VAL A 29 -13.33 -4.83 -20.67
N GLN A 30 -14.04 -4.42 -19.62
CA GLN A 30 -14.12 -3.02 -19.25
C GLN A 30 -12.79 -2.60 -18.63
N LEU A 31 -11.91 -2.03 -19.46
CA LEU A 31 -10.63 -1.50 -19.00
C LEU A 31 -10.90 -0.27 -18.14
N VAL A 32 -10.54 -0.34 -16.86
CA VAL A 32 -10.56 0.83 -15.99
C VAL A 32 -9.50 1.81 -16.49
N VAL A 33 -9.95 2.97 -16.98
CA VAL A 33 -9.06 4.05 -17.43
C VAL A 33 -9.02 5.11 -16.34
N TYR A 34 -7.85 5.28 -15.73
CA TYR A 34 -7.61 6.33 -14.75
C TYR A 34 -7.18 7.62 -15.43
N THR A 35 -7.84 8.73 -15.09
CA THR A 35 -7.50 10.08 -15.57
C THR A 35 -6.68 10.86 -14.55
N HIS A 36 -6.67 10.42 -13.29
CA HIS A 36 -5.92 11.03 -12.20
C HIS A 36 -5.28 9.97 -11.31
N SER A 37 -4.24 10.37 -10.58
CA SER A 37 -3.67 9.56 -9.50
C SER A 37 -3.64 10.35 -8.20
N TYR A 38 -3.91 9.67 -7.10
CA TYR A 38 -3.63 10.15 -5.77
C TYR A 38 -2.62 9.20 -5.11
N THR A 39 -1.45 9.69 -4.73
CA THR A 39 -0.40 8.91 -4.08
C THR A 39 -0.12 9.48 -2.70
N ALA A 40 -0.34 8.69 -1.65
CA ALA A 40 -0.10 9.08 -0.27
C ALA A 40 1.16 8.39 0.27
N PHE A 41 2.13 9.18 0.69
CA PHE A 41 3.27 8.72 1.49
C PHE A 41 2.97 8.89 2.98
N ILE A 42 3.10 7.82 3.75
CA ILE A 42 2.84 7.79 5.19
C ILE A 42 4.16 7.49 5.92
N GLY A 43 4.71 8.51 6.57
CA GLY A 43 5.92 8.42 7.36
C GLY A 43 5.75 7.54 8.60
N GLY A 44 6.87 6.98 9.07
CA GLY A 44 6.92 6.20 10.31
C GLY A 44 6.70 7.01 11.58
N ALA A 45 6.83 6.33 12.72
CA ALA A 45 6.92 7.00 14.01
C ALA A 45 8.10 7.99 13.99
N SER A 46 7.89 9.19 14.52
CA SER A 46 8.92 10.24 14.53
C SER A 46 9.33 10.74 13.13
N ASP A 47 8.60 10.47 12.05
CA ASP A 47 9.05 10.86 10.69
C ASP A 47 8.70 12.32 10.38
N LYS A 48 7.41 12.66 10.35
CA LYS A 48 6.91 14.02 10.10
C LYS A 48 6.90 14.89 11.34
N TYR A 49 6.58 14.29 12.47
CA TYR A 49 6.45 14.93 13.78
C TYR A 49 7.33 14.19 14.77
N SER A 50 7.91 14.88 15.76
CA SER A 50 8.60 14.22 16.86
C SER A 50 7.62 13.36 17.66
N PHE A 51 8.10 12.22 18.14
CA PHE A 51 7.36 11.29 18.97
C PHE A 51 7.76 11.54 20.44
N ALA A 52 6.80 11.81 21.32
CA ALA A 52 7.11 12.21 22.68
C ALA A 52 7.55 11.01 23.54
N PRO A 53 8.34 11.22 24.62
CA PRO A 53 8.80 10.14 25.49
C PRO A 53 7.68 9.28 26.10
N ASN A 54 6.49 9.86 26.31
CA ASN A 54 5.34 9.17 26.91
C ASN A 54 4.49 8.40 25.89
N ASP A 55 4.79 8.50 24.60
CA ASP A 55 4.00 7.88 23.54
C ASP A 55 4.41 6.41 23.30
N LEU A 56 5.53 5.93 23.85
CA LEU A 56 5.96 4.54 23.77
C LEU A 56 5.88 3.83 25.13
N PRO A 57 5.57 2.53 25.16
CA PRO A 57 5.68 1.70 26.36
C PRO A 57 7.14 1.34 26.73
N ILE A 58 8.13 1.84 25.98
CA ILE A 58 9.56 1.64 26.22
C ILE A 58 10.21 2.94 26.73
N ASN A 59 10.98 2.82 27.82
CA ASN A 59 11.67 3.95 28.43
C ASN A 59 12.88 4.37 27.58
N ILE A 60 12.70 5.37 26.72
CA ILE A 60 13.73 5.93 25.84
C ILE A 60 14.62 6.98 26.54
N GLY A 61 14.73 6.93 27.88
CA GLY A 61 15.58 7.83 28.64
C GLY A 61 15.12 9.30 28.65
N GLY A 62 13.81 9.53 28.49
CA GLY A 62 13.20 10.86 28.58
C GLY A 62 13.45 11.80 27.38
N ARG A 63 14.08 11.33 26.30
CA ARG A 63 14.25 12.11 25.07
C ARG A 63 13.20 11.70 24.03
N GLY A 64 12.53 12.68 23.42
CA GLY A 64 11.66 12.43 22.28
C GLY A 64 12.46 11.95 21.08
N LEU A 65 11.82 11.22 20.16
CA LEU A 65 12.44 10.73 18.92
C LEU A 65 12.03 11.63 17.74
N GLY A 66 12.97 11.86 16.81
CA GLY A 66 12.76 12.61 15.56
C GLY A 66 12.47 14.12 15.67
N PRO A 67 12.05 14.79 14.58
CA PRO A 67 11.66 14.19 13.31
C PRO A 67 12.86 13.61 12.55
N ASN A 68 12.77 12.37 12.07
CA ASN A 68 13.82 11.67 11.32
C ASN A 68 13.70 11.84 9.80
N ARG A 69 12.50 12.17 9.30
CA ARG A 69 12.20 12.46 7.90
C ARG A 69 12.68 11.42 6.87
N PHE A 70 12.75 10.12 7.20
CA PHE A 70 13.17 9.11 6.22
C PHE A 70 12.25 9.07 4.98
N VAL A 71 10.94 9.13 5.19
CA VAL A 71 9.95 9.26 4.11
C VAL A 71 9.88 10.70 3.60
N GLY A 72 9.96 11.68 4.51
CA GLY A 72 9.92 13.11 4.16
C GLY A 72 11.01 13.53 3.18
N GLU A 73 12.26 13.14 3.40
CA GLU A 73 13.39 13.45 2.51
C GLU A 73 13.26 12.77 1.15
N TYR A 74 12.84 11.50 1.13
CA TYR A 74 12.53 10.80 -0.13
C TYR A 74 11.40 11.52 -0.89
N PHE A 75 10.36 11.94 -0.19
CA PHE A 75 9.25 12.68 -0.77
C PHE A 75 9.71 14.02 -1.36
N ASP A 76 10.53 14.78 -0.63
CA ASP A 76 11.05 16.08 -1.10
C ASP A 76 11.87 15.90 -2.39
N GLU A 77 12.76 14.90 -2.45
CA GLU A 77 13.51 14.55 -3.67
C GLU A 77 12.59 14.15 -4.83
N PHE A 78 11.56 13.36 -4.54
CA PHE A 78 10.58 12.93 -5.52
C PHE A 78 9.75 14.11 -6.06
N ASP A 79 9.28 14.99 -5.19
CA ASP A 79 8.47 16.17 -5.53
C ASP A 79 9.26 17.10 -6.45
N LEU A 80 10.52 17.38 -6.10
CA LEU A 80 11.43 18.22 -6.88
C LEU A 80 11.74 17.64 -8.27
N SER A 81 11.96 16.32 -8.37
CA SER A 81 12.48 15.69 -9.59
C SER A 81 11.42 15.08 -10.52
N GLN A 82 10.27 14.66 -9.98
CA GLN A 82 9.30 13.84 -10.73
C GLN A 82 7.90 14.44 -10.82
N LYS A 83 7.45 15.28 -9.88
CA LYS A 83 6.04 15.75 -9.86
C LYS A 83 5.62 16.47 -11.13
N LYS A 84 6.51 17.30 -11.69
CA LYS A 84 6.25 18.01 -12.97
C LYS A 84 6.00 17.07 -14.16
N LYS A 85 6.45 15.81 -14.08
CA LYS A 85 6.26 14.79 -15.12
C LYS A 85 4.87 14.16 -15.08
N PHE A 86 4.16 14.25 -13.96
CA PHE A 86 2.86 13.60 -13.75
C PHE A 86 1.76 14.65 -13.48
N LYS A 87 1.33 15.35 -14.54
CA LYS A 87 0.42 16.51 -14.45
C LYS A 87 -0.91 16.23 -13.72
N ASN A 88 -1.47 15.03 -13.88
CA ASN A 88 -2.73 14.62 -13.25
C ASN A 88 -2.51 13.76 -12.00
N ALA A 89 -1.32 13.76 -11.43
CA ALA A 89 -1.02 13.09 -10.17
C ALA A 89 -0.96 14.08 -9.01
N THR A 90 -1.75 13.82 -7.98
CA THR A 90 -1.60 14.43 -6.67
C THR A 90 -0.77 13.51 -5.80
N ILE A 91 0.33 14.02 -5.27
CA ILE A 91 1.26 13.28 -4.41
C ILE A 91 1.39 14.07 -3.10
N GLU A 92 1.10 13.41 -1.99
CA GLU A 92 0.97 14.03 -0.67
C GLU A 92 1.73 13.23 0.39
N TYR A 93 2.24 13.91 1.41
CA TYR A 93 3.02 13.31 2.49
C TYR A 93 2.40 13.58 3.87
N TYR A 94 2.27 12.50 4.63
CA TYR A 94 1.57 12.41 5.91
C TYR A 94 2.45 11.77 6.98
N GLY A 95 2.26 12.16 8.23
CA GLY A 95 2.72 11.38 9.38
C GLY A 95 1.81 10.17 9.59
N TYR A 96 2.28 9.13 10.29
CA TYR A 96 1.45 7.97 10.58
C TYR A 96 0.14 8.36 11.28
N GLU A 97 0.17 9.40 12.12
CA GLU A 97 -0.97 9.93 12.85
C GLU A 97 -2.07 10.51 11.96
N GLU A 98 -1.73 10.92 10.75
CA GLU A 98 -2.62 11.61 9.81
C GLU A 98 -3.31 10.65 8.83
N ALA A 99 -3.06 9.34 8.94
CA ALA A 99 -3.55 8.37 7.96
C ALA A 99 -5.10 8.31 7.87
N TYR A 100 -5.82 8.36 9.00
CA TYR A 100 -7.29 8.20 9.03
C TYR A 100 -7.98 8.97 10.15
N THR A 101 -7.26 9.90 10.78
CA THR A 101 -7.82 10.61 11.92
C THR A 101 -7.45 12.09 11.84
N GLY A 102 -8.45 12.96 11.70
CA GLY A 102 -8.23 14.39 11.53
C GLY A 102 -7.83 15.14 12.81
N MET A 103 -6.71 14.78 13.45
CA MET A 103 -6.15 15.69 14.46
C MET A 103 -5.40 16.84 13.80
N LYS A 104 -5.31 17.92 14.56
CA LYS A 104 -4.42 19.04 14.32
C LYS A 104 -3.03 18.66 14.81
N ALA A 105 -2.14 18.23 13.93
CA ALA A 105 -0.71 18.26 14.21
C ALA A 105 -0.18 19.63 13.74
N GLY A 106 -0.27 20.63 14.63
CA GLY A 106 -0.07 22.05 14.28
C GLY A 106 -1.33 22.74 13.77
N TRP A 107 -1.19 23.76 12.91
CA TRP A 107 -2.31 24.65 12.49
C TRP A 107 -3.21 24.07 11.38
N LYS A 108 -2.82 22.96 10.74
CA LYS A 108 -3.55 22.36 9.61
C LYS A 108 -4.04 20.95 9.99
N LYS A 109 -5.31 20.66 9.73
CA LYS A 109 -5.92 19.34 9.92
C LYS A 109 -5.69 18.53 8.63
N LEU A 110 -4.64 17.74 8.58
CA LEU A 110 -4.41 16.80 7.48
C LEU A 110 -4.96 15.43 7.88
N ASP A 111 -5.63 14.79 6.94
CA ASP A 111 -6.24 13.48 7.10
C ASP A 111 -6.23 12.81 5.72
N ALA A 112 -5.41 11.77 5.55
CA ALA A 112 -5.23 11.13 4.26
C ALA A 112 -6.51 10.46 3.78
N PHE A 113 -7.30 9.83 4.67
CA PHE A 113 -8.59 9.25 4.34
C PHE A 113 -9.56 10.31 3.78
N ASP A 114 -9.75 11.42 4.49
CA ASP A 114 -10.65 12.50 4.06
C ASP A 114 -10.15 13.17 2.77
N ASN A 115 -8.84 13.36 2.63
CA ASN A 115 -8.26 13.96 1.43
C ASN A 115 -8.44 13.07 0.20
N ILE A 116 -8.18 11.76 0.33
CA ILE A 116 -8.44 10.78 -0.73
C ILE A 116 -9.93 10.78 -1.10
N LYS A 117 -10.82 10.72 -0.09
CA LYS A 117 -12.28 10.74 -0.32
C LYS A 117 -12.71 11.98 -1.10
N LYS A 118 -12.33 13.17 -0.64
CA LYS A 118 -12.66 14.45 -1.30
C LYS A 118 -12.06 14.55 -2.69
N PHE A 119 -10.87 13.99 -2.91
CA PHE A 119 -10.25 13.97 -4.23
C PHE A 119 -11.03 13.08 -5.20
N LEU A 120 -11.43 11.88 -4.77
CA LEU A 120 -12.26 10.97 -5.55
C LEU A 120 -13.65 11.54 -5.85
N GLU A 121 -14.27 12.27 -4.92
CA GLU A 121 -15.55 12.95 -5.14
C GLU A 121 -15.47 13.97 -6.31
N LYS A 122 -14.32 14.62 -6.49
CA LYS A 122 -14.07 15.56 -7.60
C LYS A 122 -13.56 14.86 -8.86
N ASN A 123 -12.78 13.80 -8.69
CA ASN A 123 -12.08 13.07 -9.75
C ASN A 123 -12.40 11.57 -9.60
N PRO A 124 -13.59 11.10 -10.02
CA PRO A 124 -14.04 9.73 -9.76
C PRO A 124 -13.19 8.65 -10.44
N ASN A 125 -12.51 8.98 -11.54
CA ASN A 125 -11.61 8.07 -12.27
C ASN A 125 -10.15 8.20 -11.78
N THR A 126 -9.96 8.25 -10.46
CA THR A 126 -8.64 8.33 -9.83
C THR A 126 -8.16 6.95 -9.38
N GLN A 127 -6.91 6.61 -9.66
CA GLN A 127 -6.24 5.51 -8.95
C GLN A 127 -5.60 6.01 -7.66
N VAL A 128 -5.69 5.20 -6.61
CA VAL A 128 -5.15 5.52 -5.29
C VAL A 128 -3.97 4.60 -4.98
N ASN A 129 -2.80 5.18 -4.72
CA ASN A 129 -1.60 4.48 -4.29
C ASN A 129 -1.23 4.92 -2.87
N ILE A 130 -0.77 3.99 -2.04
CA ILE A 130 -0.37 4.27 -0.65
C ILE A 130 0.98 3.61 -0.38
N ILE A 131 1.93 4.39 0.14
CA ILE A 131 3.26 3.93 0.52
C ILE A 131 3.44 4.28 1.99
N GLY A 132 3.78 3.29 2.83
CA GLY A 132 4.00 3.52 4.25
C GLY A 132 5.29 2.87 4.75
N HIS A 133 5.99 3.54 5.65
CA HIS A 133 7.21 3.04 6.29
C HIS A 133 6.99 2.79 7.78
N SER A 134 7.57 1.74 8.35
CA SER A 134 7.54 1.52 9.81
C SER A 134 6.10 1.51 10.34
N LEU A 135 5.80 2.29 11.38
CA LEU A 135 4.44 2.47 11.91
C LEU A 135 3.48 3.09 10.88
N GLY A 136 4.01 3.92 9.97
CA GLY A 136 3.30 4.40 8.79
C GLY A 136 2.95 3.30 7.81
N GLY A 137 3.73 2.21 7.73
CA GLY A 137 3.42 1.01 6.95
C GLY A 137 2.20 0.27 7.50
N TRP A 138 2.14 0.09 8.82
CA TRP A 138 0.95 -0.45 9.50
C TRP A 138 -0.28 0.42 9.27
N ASN A 139 -0.15 1.73 9.47
CA ASN A 139 -1.23 2.69 9.27
C ASN A 139 -1.65 2.83 7.79
N ALA A 140 -0.73 2.68 6.83
CA ALA A 140 -1.04 2.64 5.41
C ALA A 140 -1.90 1.42 5.03
N ALA A 141 -1.56 0.25 5.59
CA ALA A 141 -2.39 -0.94 5.42
C ALA A 141 -3.77 -0.79 6.10
N GLY A 142 -3.82 -0.16 7.28
CA GLY A 142 -5.06 0.22 7.96
C GLY A 142 -5.93 1.19 7.14
N LEU A 143 -5.31 2.22 6.54
CA LEU A 143 -5.96 3.16 5.64
C LEU A 143 -6.56 2.45 4.42
N ALA A 144 -5.82 1.55 3.80
CA ALA A 144 -6.32 0.73 2.70
C ALA A 144 -7.52 -0.15 3.12
N ALA A 145 -7.51 -0.69 4.33
CA ALA A 145 -8.63 -1.45 4.88
C ALA A 145 -9.87 -0.56 5.09
N GLU A 146 -9.72 0.62 5.69
CA GLU A 146 -10.85 1.53 5.95
C GLU A 146 -11.45 2.10 4.67
N LEU A 147 -10.64 2.48 3.67
CA LEU A 147 -11.14 2.91 2.36
C LEU A 147 -12.01 1.82 1.70
N GLY A 148 -11.59 0.56 1.80
CA GLY A 148 -12.33 -0.59 1.32
C GLY A 148 -13.63 -0.84 2.10
N LYS A 149 -13.54 -0.88 3.44
CA LYS A 149 -14.68 -1.09 4.34
C LYS A 149 -15.77 -0.02 4.17
N LYS A 150 -15.36 1.22 3.93
CA LYS A 150 -16.25 2.36 3.68
C LYS A 150 -16.71 2.45 2.22
N LYS A 151 -16.32 1.51 1.35
CA LYS A 151 -16.66 1.45 -0.07
C LYS A 151 -16.28 2.73 -0.84
N ILE A 152 -15.20 3.40 -0.42
CA ILE A 152 -14.71 4.62 -1.06
C ILE A 152 -13.92 4.25 -2.32
N CYS A 153 -12.94 3.36 -2.18
CA CYS A 153 -12.20 2.81 -3.30
C CYS A 153 -11.49 1.51 -2.89
N LYS A 154 -11.00 0.78 -3.89
CA LYS A 154 -10.00 -0.28 -3.70
C LYS A 154 -8.64 0.29 -4.08
N VAL A 155 -7.66 0.22 -3.18
CA VAL A 155 -6.33 0.80 -3.40
C VAL A 155 -5.64 0.09 -4.57
N ASN A 156 -5.04 0.84 -5.49
CA ASN A 156 -4.36 0.30 -6.67
C ASN A 156 -3.05 -0.37 -6.31
N LEU A 157 -2.21 0.34 -5.55
CA LEU A 157 -0.92 -0.11 -5.10
C LEU A 157 -0.74 0.24 -3.63
N LEU A 158 -0.48 -0.77 -2.81
CA LEU A 158 -0.01 -0.61 -1.44
C LEU A 158 1.46 -1.04 -1.39
N ILE A 159 2.33 -0.18 -0.89
CA ILE A 159 3.72 -0.51 -0.57
C ILE A 159 3.91 -0.32 0.94
N THR A 160 4.36 -1.37 1.63
CA THR A 160 4.74 -1.31 3.04
C THR A 160 6.23 -1.59 3.19
N ILE A 161 6.99 -0.61 3.66
CA ILE A 161 8.44 -0.69 3.88
C ILE A 161 8.69 -0.88 5.37
N ASP A 162 9.24 -2.04 5.69
CA ASP A 162 9.47 -2.57 7.03
C ASP A 162 8.38 -2.21 8.05
N PRO A 163 7.13 -2.66 7.81
CA PRO A 163 6.00 -2.23 8.62
C PRO A 163 6.11 -2.78 10.06
N VAL A 164 5.85 -1.92 11.04
CA VAL A 164 5.84 -2.27 12.47
C VAL A 164 4.54 -1.82 13.12
N GLY A 165 4.09 -2.53 14.15
CA GLY A 165 2.86 -2.18 14.86
C GLY A 165 2.13 -3.34 15.52
N THR A 166 2.64 -4.58 15.40
CA THR A 166 2.00 -5.73 16.05
C THR A 166 1.95 -5.51 17.57
N LEU A 167 3.09 -5.24 18.22
CA LEU A 167 3.13 -5.04 19.68
C LEU A 167 2.40 -3.77 20.11
N LEU A 168 2.57 -2.67 19.37
CA LEU A 168 1.97 -1.38 19.73
C LEU A 168 0.44 -1.35 19.56
N SER A 169 -0.10 -2.05 18.57
CA SER A 169 -1.55 -2.10 18.31
C SER A 169 -2.32 -2.93 19.34
N TYR A 170 -1.67 -3.92 19.96
CA TYR A 170 -2.24 -4.75 21.03
C TYR A 170 -1.99 -4.20 22.44
N SER A 171 -1.02 -3.28 22.61
CA SER A 171 -0.70 -2.62 23.90
C SER A 171 -1.70 -1.51 24.31
N ALA A 172 -2.97 -1.60 23.88
CA ALA A 172 -4.06 -0.69 24.24
C ALA A 172 -4.42 -0.69 25.75
N LEU A 173 -3.61 -1.32 26.60
CA LEU A 173 -3.68 -1.29 28.07
C LEU A 173 -2.91 -0.11 28.69
N THR A 174 -2.19 0.67 27.89
CA THR A 174 -1.65 1.98 28.28
C THR A 174 -2.32 3.06 27.43
N PRO A 175 -2.61 4.26 27.95
CA PRO A 175 -3.15 5.36 27.15
C PRO A 175 -2.09 5.84 26.16
N VAL A 176 -1.94 5.12 25.04
CA VAL A 176 -1.02 5.48 23.97
C VAL A 176 -1.69 6.58 23.17
N SER A 177 -1.16 7.80 23.24
CA SER A 177 -1.52 8.93 22.36
C SER A 177 -1.21 8.63 20.89
N ALA A 178 -0.38 7.62 20.61
CA ALA A 178 -0.02 7.18 19.27
C ALA A 178 -1.25 6.62 18.53
N ARG A 179 -1.53 7.19 17.36
CA ARG A 179 -2.75 6.94 16.59
C ARG A 179 -2.56 5.76 15.63
N ILE A 180 -2.32 4.61 16.22
CA ILE A 180 -1.98 3.36 15.54
C ILE A 180 -3.26 2.66 15.10
N TYR A 181 -3.24 2.00 13.95
CA TYR A 181 -4.42 1.29 13.47
C TYR A 181 -4.72 0.13 14.41
N PHE A 182 -5.95 0.08 14.93
CA PHE A 182 -6.28 -0.87 15.97
C PHE A 182 -6.39 -2.29 15.40
N ARG A 183 -5.61 -3.21 15.96
CA ARG A 183 -5.43 -4.60 15.52
C ARG A 183 -4.79 -4.72 14.14
N GLU A 184 -4.41 -5.96 13.83
CA GLU A 184 -3.77 -6.29 12.57
C GLU A 184 -4.60 -5.89 11.33
N PRO A 185 -4.10 -4.99 10.46
CA PRO A 185 -4.83 -4.52 9.30
C PRO A 185 -5.03 -5.62 8.25
N SER A 186 -6.14 -5.55 7.52
CA SER A 186 -6.42 -6.41 6.37
C SER A 186 -6.66 -5.51 5.15
N PRO A 187 -5.59 -5.07 4.46
CA PRO A 187 -5.69 -4.05 3.43
C PRO A 187 -6.56 -4.50 2.24
N ASN A 188 -7.40 -3.61 1.73
CA ASN A 188 -8.16 -3.84 0.49
C ASN A 188 -7.46 -3.15 -0.70
N CYS A 189 -6.61 -3.90 -1.40
CA CYS A 189 -5.84 -3.40 -2.53
C CYS A 189 -5.79 -4.39 -3.70
N ASN A 190 -5.43 -3.89 -4.89
CA ASN A 190 -5.24 -4.70 -6.10
C ASN A 190 -3.84 -5.33 -6.15
N TYR A 191 -2.83 -4.58 -5.69
CA TYR A 191 -1.45 -5.03 -5.65
C TYR A 191 -0.78 -4.55 -4.37
N TRP A 192 -0.19 -5.47 -3.63
CA TRP A 192 0.52 -5.22 -2.39
C TRP A 192 1.97 -5.68 -2.49
N VAL A 193 2.88 -4.76 -2.25
CA VAL A 193 4.31 -5.00 -2.09
C VAL A 193 4.67 -4.77 -0.63
N SER A 194 5.33 -5.73 -0.01
CA SER A 194 5.87 -5.58 1.34
C SER A 194 7.35 -5.91 1.35
N ILE A 195 8.16 -4.99 1.86
CA ILE A 195 9.58 -5.16 2.09
C ILE A 195 9.79 -5.19 3.61
N THR A 196 10.57 -6.12 4.14
CA THR A 196 10.96 -6.17 5.57
C THR A 196 12.47 -6.18 5.72
N CYS A 197 12.98 -5.65 6.81
CA CYS A 197 14.41 -5.59 7.11
C CYS A 197 14.87 -6.86 7.82
N GLU A 198 15.93 -7.47 7.29
CA GLU A 198 16.78 -8.48 7.94
C GLU A 198 18.25 -8.01 7.86
N PRO A 199 18.62 -6.97 8.64
CA PRO A 199 19.95 -6.37 8.55
C PRO A 199 21.03 -7.35 9.04
N LYS A 200 22.19 -7.32 8.38
CA LYS A 200 23.35 -8.19 8.73
C LYS A 200 24.06 -7.76 10.02
N SER A 201 23.92 -6.50 10.41
CA SER A 201 24.49 -5.92 11.63
C SER A 201 23.41 -5.13 12.32
N TYR A 202 23.08 -5.53 13.54
CA TYR A 202 21.96 -5.01 14.31
C TYR A 202 22.36 -3.67 14.97
N ASP A 203 21.67 -2.58 14.64
CA ASP A 203 21.91 -1.25 15.21
C ASP A 203 20.76 -0.77 16.14
N SER A 204 20.88 0.45 16.68
CA SER A 204 19.86 1.02 17.58
C SER A 204 18.53 1.35 16.88
N ASN A 205 18.50 1.50 15.56
CA ASN A 205 17.28 1.72 14.79
C ASN A 205 16.54 0.40 14.55
N ASP A 206 17.27 -0.72 14.44
CA ASP A 206 16.70 -2.06 14.40
C ASP A 206 16.01 -2.42 15.72
N ALA A 207 16.55 -1.92 16.85
CA ALA A 207 15.91 -2.04 18.16
C ALA A 207 14.54 -1.33 18.25
N VAL A 208 14.32 -0.25 17.47
CA VAL A 208 13.01 0.44 17.38
C VAL A 208 12.01 -0.41 16.59
N ALA A 209 12.45 -1.06 15.51
CA ALA A 209 11.62 -1.97 14.73
C ALA A 209 11.18 -3.20 15.55
N ASP A 210 12.10 -3.77 16.33
CA ASP A 210 11.81 -4.91 17.20
C ASP A 210 10.96 -4.51 18.42
N SER A 211 11.11 -3.29 18.92
CA SER A 211 10.25 -2.74 19.99
C SER A 211 8.82 -2.47 19.52
N GLY A 212 8.63 -2.10 18.25
CA GLY A 212 7.31 -1.87 17.65
C GLY A 212 6.57 -3.15 17.26
N GLY A 213 7.29 -4.28 17.20
CA GLY A 213 6.80 -5.55 16.69
C GLY A 213 6.67 -5.51 15.17
N GLN A 214 7.68 -6.05 14.48
CA GLN A 214 7.66 -6.16 13.02
C GLN A 214 6.45 -6.97 12.55
N TRP A 215 5.80 -6.51 11.49
CA TRP A 215 4.64 -7.15 10.90
C TRP A 215 5.07 -7.96 9.67
N ARG A 216 5.40 -9.24 9.87
CA ARG A 216 5.96 -10.11 8.82
C ARG A 216 4.99 -11.17 8.31
N ASP A 217 4.26 -11.83 9.20
CA ASP A 217 3.52 -13.05 8.87
C ASP A 217 2.44 -12.82 7.79
N LYS A 218 1.55 -11.86 8.02
CA LYS A 218 0.46 -11.59 7.07
C LYS A 218 0.92 -10.98 5.76
N PRO A 219 1.86 -10.02 5.72
CA PRO A 219 2.41 -9.59 4.44
C PRO A 219 3.08 -10.74 3.68
N ARG A 220 3.77 -11.65 4.37
CA ARG A 220 4.37 -12.85 3.74
C ARG A 220 3.33 -13.77 3.12
N GLU A 221 2.17 -13.93 3.75
CA GLU A 221 1.08 -14.77 3.25
C GLU A 221 0.26 -14.13 2.13
N ARG A 222 0.10 -12.80 2.14
CA ARG A 222 -0.93 -12.11 1.35
C ARG A 222 -0.43 -11.06 0.38
N ALA A 223 0.80 -10.55 0.54
CA ALA A 223 1.34 -9.59 -0.41
C ALA A 223 1.58 -10.26 -1.76
N ASN A 224 1.39 -9.51 -2.85
CA ASN A 224 1.74 -9.98 -4.19
C ASN A 224 3.26 -10.12 -4.35
N VAL A 225 4.01 -9.26 -3.66
CA VAL A 225 5.46 -9.33 -3.53
C VAL A 225 5.81 -9.17 -2.06
N PHE A 226 6.48 -10.17 -1.49
CA PHE A 226 7.12 -10.08 -0.18
C PHE A 226 8.62 -10.25 -0.37
N TYR A 227 9.40 -9.30 0.15
CA TYR A 227 10.86 -9.31 0.00
C TYR A 227 11.53 -8.95 1.32
N SER A 228 12.64 -9.62 1.61
CA SER A 228 13.47 -9.34 2.78
C SER A 228 14.77 -8.69 2.35
N THR A 229 15.05 -7.50 2.87
CA THR A 229 16.21 -6.69 2.49
C THR A 229 17.31 -6.75 3.54
N LYS A 230 18.55 -6.51 3.10
CA LYS A 230 19.72 -6.33 3.96
C LYS A 230 19.85 -4.92 4.54
N TYR A 231 19.09 -3.96 4.01
CA TYR A 231 19.12 -2.57 4.46
C TYR A 231 18.49 -2.44 5.85
N SER A 232 18.95 -1.46 6.63
CA SER A 232 18.43 -1.19 7.97
C SER A 232 17.07 -0.51 7.92
N HIS A 233 16.39 -0.50 9.06
CA HIS A 233 15.07 0.12 9.19
C HIS A 233 15.03 1.59 8.73
N ALA A 234 16.13 2.34 8.93
CA ALA A 234 16.23 3.77 8.60
C ALA A 234 16.44 4.05 7.10
N GLU A 235 16.88 3.05 6.33
CA GLU A 235 17.30 3.21 4.92
C GLU A 235 16.12 3.14 3.94
N PHE A 236 15.03 3.88 4.21
CA PHE A 236 13.79 3.89 3.41
C PHE A 236 14.05 4.11 1.90
N LYS A 237 14.90 5.08 1.56
CA LYS A 237 15.25 5.41 0.18
C LYS A 237 15.92 4.24 -0.56
N GLU A 238 16.83 3.55 0.10
CA GLU A 238 17.55 2.41 -0.47
C GLU A 238 16.60 1.24 -0.68
N MET A 239 15.71 0.96 0.28
CA MET A 239 14.66 -0.06 0.16
C MET A 239 13.69 0.23 -0.99
N MET A 240 13.31 1.50 -1.19
CA MET A 240 12.44 1.88 -2.31
C MET A 240 13.10 1.62 -3.67
N LYS A 241 14.43 1.70 -3.75
CA LYS A 241 15.21 1.58 -4.99
C LYS A 241 15.79 0.20 -5.25
N GLU A 242 15.84 -0.66 -4.23
CA GLU A 242 16.31 -2.03 -4.37
C GLU A 242 15.47 -2.82 -5.39
N LYS A 243 16.12 -3.64 -6.22
CA LYS A 243 15.42 -4.51 -7.17
C LYS A 243 14.91 -5.75 -6.46
N ILE A 244 13.60 -5.80 -6.25
CA ILE A 244 12.94 -6.79 -5.38
C ILE A 244 12.17 -7.86 -6.15
N PHE A 245 11.74 -7.58 -7.38
CA PHE A 245 10.93 -8.52 -8.17
C PHE A 245 11.06 -8.27 -9.67
N MET A 246 11.46 -9.28 -10.43
CA MET A 246 11.61 -9.23 -11.91
C MET A 246 12.40 -8.00 -12.40
N GLY A 247 13.44 -7.60 -11.68
CA GLY A 247 14.27 -6.43 -12.02
C GLY A 247 13.62 -5.05 -11.73
N GLN A 248 12.47 -5.03 -11.09
CA GLN A 248 11.78 -3.81 -10.64
C GLN A 248 12.01 -3.56 -9.14
N SER A 249 12.14 -2.28 -8.79
CA SER A 249 12.05 -1.80 -7.41
C SER A 249 10.63 -1.40 -7.03
N ALA A 250 10.38 -1.15 -5.75
CA ALA A 250 9.11 -0.58 -5.29
C ALA A 250 8.85 0.81 -5.93
N GLU A 251 9.90 1.62 -6.10
CA GLU A 251 9.86 2.90 -6.81
C GLU A 251 9.47 2.70 -8.29
N ASP A 252 10.03 1.72 -9.00
CA ASP A 252 9.67 1.42 -10.39
C ASP A 252 8.19 1.00 -10.52
N MET A 253 7.71 0.18 -9.59
CA MET A 253 6.31 -0.25 -9.54
C MET A 253 5.37 0.93 -9.32
N MET A 254 5.73 1.85 -8.43
CA MET A 254 4.99 3.11 -8.22
C MET A 254 4.99 3.98 -9.48
N PHE A 255 6.14 4.19 -10.12
CA PHE A 255 6.22 4.94 -11.38
C PHE A 255 5.40 4.30 -12.49
N THR A 256 5.34 2.97 -12.53
CA THR A 256 4.51 2.24 -13.49
C THR A 256 3.04 2.56 -13.28
N GLN A 257 2.56 2.68 -12.04
CA GLN A 257 1.18 3.15 -11.81
C GLN A 257 1.00 4.58 -12.29
N LEU A 258 1.88 5.51 -11.92
CA LEU A 258 1.76 6.92 -12.31
C LEU A 258 1.75 7.13 -13.83
N LYS A 259 2.47 6.30 -14.60
CA LYS A 259 2.48 6.32 -16.07
C LYS A 259 1.19 5.80 -16.73
N LYS A 260 0.33 5.09 -16.00
CA LYS A 260 -0.97 4.61 -16.52
C LYS A 260 -2.03 5.71 -16.62
N ILE A 261 -1.77 6.88 -16.04
CA ILE A 261 -2.68 8.02 -16.10
C ILE A 261 -2.72 8.57 -17.53
N LYS A 262 -3.93 8.62 -18.09
CA LYS A 262 -4.18 9.20 -19.42
C LYS A 262 -4.52 10.68 -19.33
#